data_AF-A0A545SQH4-F1
#
_entry.id   AF-A0A545SQH4-F1
#
_cell.length_a   1.000
_cell.length_b   1.000
_cell.length_c   1.000
_cell.angle_alpha   90.00
_cell.angle_beta   90.00
_cell.angle_gamma   90.00
#
_symmetry.space_group_name_H-M   'P 1'
#
loop_
_entity.id
_entity.type
_entity.pdbx_description
1 polymer ?
#
loop_
_entity_poly.entity_id
_entity_poly.type
_entity_poly.pdbx_seq_one_letter_code
_entity_poly.pdbx_strand_id
1 'polypeptide(L)'
;MTAAHGFEDGEVIPLDFVLRVIERITSTVGLPVTVDFEGGYTTRPQQVVKNVRRVIQAGAVGINFEDRVVGGEGLLGIQNQVERIDAVRHAVQKESPFVINARTDLFLGTDPKTHSSLITAAIDHEAAYREAGADGFFAPRLPDPSLIETVVDGERSGLGCQRPALWPQTTARQTLRFARSQKQL
;
A
#
# COMPACT_ATOMS: atom_id res chain seq x y z
N MET A 1 -2.00 13.96 4.90
CA MET A 1 -2.61 14.61 6.10
C MET A 1 -1.63 15.56 6.80
N THR A 2 -0.36 15.18 6.86
CA THR A 2 0.77 15.85 7.51
C THR A 2 0.87 17.36 7.22
N ALA A 3 1.03 17.76 5.95
CA ALA A 3 1.21 19.16 5.57
C ALA A 3 0.09 20.11 6.04
N ALA A 4 -1.17 19.66 5.98
CA ALA A 4 -2.33 20.46 6.41
C ALA A 4 -2.36 20.72 7.93
N HIS A 5 -1.58 19.95 8.70
CA HIS A 5 -1.48 20.05 10.15
C HIS A 5 -0.08 20.49 10.62
N GLY A 6 0.80 20.92 9.70
CA GLY A 6 2.13 21.40 10.03
C GLY A 6 3.12 20.31 10.46
N PHE A 7 2.85 19.05 10.11
CA PHE A 7 3.78 17.95 10.32
C PHE A 7 4.55 17.64 9.03
N GLU A 8 5.79 17.20 9.19
CA GLU A 8 6.55 16.55 8.12
C GLU A 8 5.95 15.15 7.81
N ASP A 9 6.30 14.62 6.64
CA ASP A 9 5.90 13.28 6.20
C ASP A 9 6.81 12.20 6.79
N GLY A 10 6.40 10.92 6.76
CA GLY A 10 7.19 9.81 7.29
C GLY A 10 6.91 9.53 8.77
N GLU A 11 5.64 9.36 9.11
CA GLU A 11 5.13 9.00 10.44
C GLU A 11 5.53 9.96 11.58
N VAL A 12 5.90 11.20 11.24
CA VAL A 12 6.19 12.26 12.23
C VAL A 12 4.91 12.69 12.96
N ILE A 13 3.78 12.69 12.25
CA ILE A 13 2.47 12.94 12.85
C ILE A 13 2.08 11.77 13.79
N PRO A 14 1.65 12.01 15.04
CA PRO A 14 1.31 10.91 15.92
C PRO A 14 0.11 10.10 15.40
N LEU A 15 0.18 8.76 15.48
CA LEU A 15 -0.89 7.86 15.04
C LEU A 15 -2.27 8.25 15.62
N ASP A 16 -2.32 8.61 16.91
CA ASP A 16 -3.56 9.04 17.56
C ASP A 16 -4.18 10.28 16.92
N PHE A 17 -3.34 11.17 16.37
CA PHE A 17 -3.80 12.32 15.61
C PHE A 17 -4.37 11.89 14.26
N VAL A 18 -3.67 11.01 13.54
CA VAL A 18 -4.13 10.46 12.26
C VAL A 18 -5.48 9.77 12.42
N LEU A 19 -5.67 8.97 13.46
CA LEU A 19 -6.93 8.28 13.75
C LEU A 19 -8.11 9.25 13.94
N ARG A 20 -7.90 10.37 14.66
CA ARG A 20 -8.94 11.42 14.79
C ARG A 20 -9.28 12.07 13.46
N VAL A 21 -8.30 12.25 12.58
CA VAL A 21 -8.54 12.79 11.23
C VAL A 21 -9.33 11.79 10.38
N ILE A 22 -8.98 10.51 10.44
CA ILE A 22 -9.70 9.43 9.74
C ILE A 22 -11.16 9.40 10.19
N GLU A 23 -11.40 9.35 11.50
CA GLU A 23 -12.75 9.33 12.09
C GLU A 23 -13.59 10.55 11.67
N ARG A 24 -12.97 11.74 11.64
CA ARG A 24 -13.64 12.95 11.15
C ARG A 24 -14.03 12.84 9.68
N ILE A 25 -13.19 12.26 8.84
CA ILE A 25 -13.49 12.11 7.40
C ILE A 25 -14.59 11.06 7.22
N THR A 26 -14.41 9.86 7.77
CA THR A 26 -15.32 8.71 7.59
C THR A 26 -16.71 8.98 8.15
N SER A 27 -16.84 9.74 9.25
CA SER A 27 -18.14 10.13 9.81
C SER A 27 -18.90 11.17 8.98
N THR A 28 -18.25 11.82 8.00
CA THR A 28 -18.86 12.89 7.19
C THR A 28 -19.23 12.46 5.77
N VAL A 29 -18.81 11.26 5.35
CA VAL A 29 -19.05 10.76 3.99
C VAL A 29 -19.77 9.41 4.03
N GLY A 30 -20.72 9.21 3.12
CA GLY A 30 -21.40 7.92 2.94
C GLY A 30 -20.64 6.95 2.01
N LEU A 31 -19.39 7.27 1.66
CA LEU A 31 -18.57 6.50 0.71
C LEU A 31 -17.45 5.75 1.44
N PRO A 32 -16.97 4.61 0.90
CA PRO A 32 -15.83 3.90 1.46
C PRO A 32 -14.57 4.77 1.42
N VAL A 33 -13.81 4.79 2.53
CA VAL A 33 -12.56 5.55 2.67
C VAL A 33 -11.40 4.59 2.89
N THR A 34 -10.34 4.72 2.09
CA THR A 34 -9.03 4.12 2.36
C THR A 34 -8.06 5.16 2.89
N VAL A 35 -7.05 4.72 3.63
CA VAL A 35 -6.10 5.59 4.31
C VAL A 35 -4.69 5.31 3.80
N ASP A 36 -3.93 6.35 3.48
CA ASP A 36 -2.48 6.20 3.35
C ASP A 36 -1.88 5.98 4.73
N PHE A 37 -1.43 4.75 5.00
CA PHE A 37 -1.03 4.31 6.33
C PHE A 37 0.48 4.13 6.48
N GLU A 38 1.23 4.64 5.51
CA GLU A 38 2.70 4.67 5.52
C GLU A 38 3.26 3.28 5.84
N GLY A 39 4.26 3.21 6.73
CA GLY A 39 4.88 1.99 7.22
C GLY A 39 4.10 1.33 8.36
N GLY A 40 2.87 1.74 8.66
CA GLY A 40 2.01 1.17 9.70
C GLY A 40 2.35 1.58 11.14
N TYR A 41 3.15 2.62 11.33
CA TYR A 41 3.55 3.20 12.62
C TYR A 41 4.33 2.22 13.51
N THR A 42 4.92 1.18 12.91
CA THR A 42 5.77 0.16 13.55
C THR A 42 6.29 -0.84 12.53
N THR A 43 7.45 -1.43 12.80
CA THR A 43 7.99 -2.55 11.99
C THR A 43 7.55 -3.93 12.48
N ARG A 44 6.88 -4.04 13.64
CA ARG A 44 6.51 -5.33 14.24
C ARG A 44 5.12 -5.78 13.77
N PRO A 45 4.97 -6.94 13.11
CA PRO A 45 3.69 -7.38 12.53
C PRO A 45 2.49 -7.33 13.50
N GLN A 46 2.67 -7.80 14.74
CA GLN A 46 1.59 -7.82 15.74
C GLN A 46 1.20 -6.41 16.20
N GLN A 47 2.12 -5.45 16.16
CA GLN A 47 1.81 -4.06 16.47
C GLN A 47 1.13 -3.38 15.28
N VAL A 48 1.51 -3.71 14.03
CA VAL A 48 0.79 -3.27 12.82
C VAL A 48 -0.67 -3.70 12.91
N VAL A 49 -0.94 -4.97 13.27
CA VAL A 49 -2.30 -5.48 13.47
C VAL A 49 -3.11 -4.64 14.47
N LYS A 50 -2.51 -4.30 15.62
CA LYS A 50 -3.18 -3.44 16.60
C LYS A 50 -3.49 -2.06 16.02
N ASN A 51 -2.55 -1.48 15.28
CA ASN A 51 -2.71 -0.18 14.66
C ASN A 51 -3.79 -0.19 13.57
N VAL A 52 -3.83 -1.23 12.72
CA VAL A 52 -4.85 -1.40 11.67
C VAL A 52 -6.25 -1.57 12.25
N ARG A 53 -6.41 -2.32 13.35
CA ARG A 53 -7.72 -2.41 14.01
C ARG A 53 -8.24 -1.06 14.48
N ARG A 54 -7.36 -0.15 14.89
CA ARG A 54 -7.73 1.22 15.26
C ARG A 54 -8.16 2.03 14.03
N VAL A 55 -7.52 1.81 12.88
CA VAL A 55 -7.92 2.42 11.59
C VAL A 55 -9.32 1.94 11.18
N ILE A 56 -9.61 0.65 11.35
CA ILE A 56 -10.94 0.08 11.09
C ILE A 56 -11.99 0.64 12.05
N GLN A 57 -11.65 0.75 13.35
CA GLN A 57 -12.52 1.39 14.35
C GLN A 57 -12.81 2.86 14.02
N ALA A 58 -11.86 3.57 13.41
CA ALA A 58 -12.05 4.93 12.90
C ALA A 58 -12.89 4.98 11.60
N GLY A 59 -13.40 3.85 11.10
CA GLY A 59 -14.34 3.79 9.98
C GLY A 59 -13.71 3.62 8.60
N ALA A 60 -12.39 3.46 8.50
CA ALA A 60 -11.73 3.20 7.22
C ALA A 60 -11.89 1.73 6.81
N VAL A 61 -11.98 1.50 5.50
CA VAL A 61 -12.18 0.17 4.90
C VAL A 61 -10.95 -0.35 4.17
N GLY A 62 -9.82 0.33 4.28
CA GLY A 62 -8.57 -0.12 3.66
C GLY A 62 -7.41 0.81 3.89
N ILE A 63 -6.21 0.34 3.54
CA ILE A 63 -4.95 1.05 3.71
C ILE A 63 -4.07 0.94 2.46
N ASN A 64 -3.32 2.01 2.17
CA ASN A 64 -2.06 1.88 1.44
C ASN A 64 -0.96 1.59 2.47
N PHE A 65 -0.19 0.54 2.24
CA PHE A 65 0.77 0.04 3.23
C PHE A 65 2.13 -0.18 2.58
N GLU A 66 3.10 0.68 2.91
CA GLU A 66 4.39 0.73 2.21
C GLU A 66 5.45 -0.17 2.85
N ASP A 67 6.44 -0.55 2.03
CA ASP A 67 7.59 -1.37 2.43
C ASP A 67 8.81 -0.53 2.80
N ARG A 68 8.69 0.79 2.96
CA ARG A 68 9.78 1.67 3.34
C ARG A 68 10.18 1.51 4.81
N VAL A 69 11.48 1.66 5.09
CA VAL A 69 11.97 1.82 6.47
C VAL A 69 11.73 3.27 6.90
N VAL A 70 10.62 3.54 7.57
CA VAL A 70 10.30 4.87 8.09
C VAL A 70 11.31 5.30 9.15
N GLY A 71 11.84 6.53 9.03
CA GLY A 71 12.91 7.05 9.89
C GLY A 71 14.30 6.43 9.63
N GLY A 72 14.43 5.60 8.59
CA GLY A 72 15.69 4.98 8.18
C GLY A 72 15.91 5.06 6.67
N GLU A 73 16.86 4.28 6.18
CA GLU A 73 17.21 4.22 4.76
C GLU A 73 16.66 2.96 4.09
N GLY A 74 16.19 3.13 2.85
CA GLY A 74 15.80 2.03 1.98
C GLY A 74 14.47 1.35 2.33
N LEU A 75 14.35 0.11 1.86
CA LEU A 75 13.15 -0.71 1.97
C LEU A 75 13.36 -1.84 2.97
N LEU A 76 12.27 -2.27 3.58
CA LEU A 76 12.17 -3.55 4.26
C LEU A 76 12.44 -4.66 3.26
N GLY A 77 13.12 -5.71 3.69
CA GLY A 77 13.22 -6.93 2.89
C GLY A 77 11.84 -7.49 2.58
N ILE A 78 11.66 -8.04 1.37
CA ILE A 78 10.36 -8.57 0.88
C ILE A 78 9.69 -9.45 1.93
N GLN A 79 10.44 -10.37 2.55
CA GLN A 79 9.89 -11.29 3.56
C GLN A 79 9.37 -10.56 4.81
N ASN A 80 10.03 -9.49 5.25
CA ASN A 80 9.53 -8.70 6.39
C ASN A 80 8.20 -8.03 6.04
N GLN A 81 8.04 -7.53 4.80
CA GLN A 81 6.78 -6.92 4.37
C GLN A 81 5.69 -7.98 4.16
N VAL A 82 6.04 -9.16 3.63
CA VAL A 82 5.13 -10.32 3.54
C VAL A 82 4.58 -10.68 4.92
N GLU A 83 5.42 -10.82 5.94
CA GLU A 83 4.98 -11.12 7.31
C GLU A 83 4.02 -10.05 7.87
N ARG A 84 4.26 -8.78 7.54
CA ARG A 84 3.40 -7.66 7.96
C ARG A 84 2.05 -7.68 7.25
N ILE A 85 2.02 -7.87 5.93
CA ILE A 85 0.79 -7.97 5.14
C ILE A 85 -0.02 -9.19 5.58
N ASP A 86 0.63 -10.34 5.71
CA ASP A 86 0.01 -11.60 6.11
C ASP A 86 -0.63 -11.48 7.50
N ALA A 87 0.09 -10.89 8.47
CA ALA A 87 -0.44 -10.68 9.81
C ALA A 87 -1.68 -9.79 9.81
N VAL A 88 -1.68 -8.71 9.02
CA VAL A 88 -2.86 -7.85 8.86
C VAL A 88 -3.99 -8.61 8.21
N ARG A 89 -3.76 -9.27 7.07
CA ARG A 89 -4.79 -10.04 6.36
C ARG A 89 -5.45 -11.05 7.28
N HIS A 90 -4.66 -11.86 7.98
CA HIS A 90 -5.16 -12.85 8.94
C HIS A 90 -5.99 -12.23 10.06
N ALA A 91 -5.55 -11.08 10.59
CA ALA A 91 -6.24 -10.42 11.68
C ALA A 91 -7.59 -9.81 11.30
N VAL A 92 -7.77 -9.42 10.03
CA VAL A 92 -8.92 -8.67 9.52
C VAL A 92 -9.90 -9.51 8.68
N GLN A 93 -9.68 -10.83 8.54
CA GLN A 93 -10.52 -11.70 7.69
C GLN A 93 -12.03 -11.66 8.01
N LYS A 94 -12.38 -11.35 9.27
CA LYS A 94 -13.78 -11.30 9.74
C LYS A 94 -14.39 -9.89 9.65
N GLU A 95 -13.60 -8.90 9.28
CA GLU A 95 -14.00 -7.51 9.20
C GLU A 95 -14.51 -7.22 7.76
N SER A 96 -15.54 -6.37 7.61
CA SER A 96 -16.11 -5.92 6.32
C SER A 96 -15.00 -5.66 5.29
N PRO A 97 -15.14 -6.03 4.00
CA PRO A 97 -13.99 -6.27 3.12
C PRO A 97 -12.92 -5.18 3.20
N PHE A 98 -11.89 -5.47 4.00
CA PHE A 98 -10.80 -4.55 4.27
C PHE A 98 -9.74 -4.70 3.18
N VAL A 99 -9.47 -3.59 2.49
CA VAL A 99 -8.59 -3.55 1.33
C VAL A 99 -7.15 -3.22 1.74
N ILE A 100 -6.21 -4.11 1.44
CA ILE A 100 -4.76 -3.86 1.61
C ILE A 100 -4.16 -3.57 0.24
N ASN A 101 -3.86 -2.29 -0.01
CA ASN A 101 -3.11 -1.87 -1.19
C ASN A 101 -1.61 -1.82 -0.82
N ALA A 102 -0.87 -2.88 -1.14
CA ALA A 102 0.55 -2.98 -0.83
C ALA A 102 1.33 -2.00 -1.71
N ARG A 103 2.04 -1.07 -1.08
CA ARG A 103 2.86 -0.08 -1.74
C ARG A 103 4.32 -0.50 -1.71
N THR A 104 5.01 -0.37 -2.85
CA THR A 104 6.47 -0.49 -2.89
C THR A 104 7.13 0.82 -3.27
N ASP A 105 8.13 1.24 -2.49
CA ASP A 105 8.86 2.48 -2.74
C ASP A 105 10.10 2.29 -3.62
N LEU A 106 10.23 1.16 -4.33
CA LEU A 106 11.35 0.84 -5.24
C LEU A 106 11.72 1.97 -6.22
N PHE A 107 10.74 2.68 -6.76
CA PHE A 107 10.94 3.77 -7.72
C PHE A 107 10.97 5.17 -7.09
N LEU A 108 10.71 5.26 -5.78
CA LEU A 108 10.68 6.55 -5.09
C LEU A 108 12.11 7.01 -4.81
N GLY A 109 12.47 8.20 -5.31
CA GLY A 109 13.81 8.76 -5.11
C GLY A 109 14.91 8.16 -5.99
N THR A 110 14.57 7.27 -6.94
CA THR A 110 15.52 6.72 -7.92
C THR A 110 15.47 7.49 -9.26
N ASP A 111 16.52 7.38 -10.08
CA ASP A 111 16.55 7.99 -11.41
C ASP A 111 15.63 7.20 -12.36
N PRO A 112 14.67 7.83 -13.04
CA PRO A 112 13.83 7.16 -14.04
C PRO A 112 14.58 6.33 -15.08
N LYS A 113 15.83 6.68 -15.39
CA LYS A 113 16.69 5.91 -16.32
C LYS A 113 17.06 4.52 -15.80
N THR A 114 17.02 4.29 -14.49
CA THR A 114 17.35 3.00 -13.88
C THR A 114 16.12 2.13 -13.66
N HIS A 115 14.90 2.64 -13.90
CA HIS A 115 13.66 1.92 -13.59
C HIS A 115 13.55 0.57 -14.33
N SER A 116 14.06 0.46 -15.55
CA SER A 116 14.06 -0.81 -16.30
C SER A 116 14.78 -1.94 -15.55
N SER A 117 15.85 -1.61 -14.81
CA SER A 117 16.60 -2.58 -13.98
C SER A 117 15.86 -3.00 -12.70
N LEU A 118 14.82 -2.25 -12.29
CA LEU A 118 14.05 -2.51 -11.08
C LEU A 118 12.73 -3.24 -11.35
N ILE A 119 12.36 -3.47 -12.61
CA ILE A 119 11.06 -4.08 -12.97
C ILE A 119 10.94 -5.52 -12.47
N THR A 120 12.01 -6.32 -12.56
CA THR A 120 11.99 -7.68 -12.00
C THR A 120 11.71 -7.65 -10.50
N ALA A 121 12.38 -6.76 -9.76
CA ALA A 121 12.13 -6.59 -8.32
C ALA A 121 10.69 -6.15 -8.04
N ALA A 122 10.11 -5.24 -8.85
CA ALA A 122 8.72 -4.82 -8.69
C ALA A 122 7.73 -5.97 -8.93
N ILE A 123 7.99 -6.85 -9.89
CA ILE A 123 7.18 -8.06 -10.13
C ILE A 123 7.33 -9.04 -8.96
N ASP A 124 8.54 -9.23 -8.44
CA ASP A 124 8.79 -10.09 -7.28
C ASP A 124 8.07 -9.57 -6.02
N HIS A 125 8.10 -8.24 -5.80
CA HIS A 125 7.35 -7.60 -4.71
C HIS A 125 5.84 -7.81 -4.89
N GLU A 126 5.30 -7.55 -6.09
CA GLU A 126 3.87 -7.75 -6.38
C GLU A 126 3.44 -9.18 -6.07
N ALA A 127 4.15 -10.17 -6.61
CA ALA A 127 3.81 -11.57 -6.44
C ALA A 127 3.84 -11.98 -4.97
N ALA A 128 4.89 -11.58 -4.24
CA ALA A 128 5.03 -11.88 -2.82
C ALA A 128 3.95 -11.21 -1.97
N TYR A 129 3.64 -9.94 -2.23
CA TYR A 129 2.63 -9.19 -1.47
C TYR A 129 1.21 -9.69 -1.76
N ARG A 130 0.93 -10.07 -3.01
CA ARG A 130 -0.32 -10.73 -3.40
C ARG A 130 -0.49 -12.07 -2.69
N GLU A 131 0.57 -12.90 -2.64
CA GLU A 131 0.55 -14.18 -1.92
C GLU A 131 0.35 -14.01 -0.41
N ALA A 132 0.88 -12.94 0.17
CA ALA A 132 0.63 -12.55 1.56
C ALA A 132 -0.81 -12.05 1.83
N GLY A 133 -1.62 -11.82 0.78
CA GLY A 133 -3.02 -11.41 0.89
C GLY A 133 -3.27 -9.91 0.70
N ALA A 134 -2.39 -9.21 -0.01
CA ALA A 134 -2.70 -7.87 -0.55
C ALA A 134 -3.79 -7.93 -1.63
N ASP A 135 -4.68 -6.94 -1.66
CA ASP A 135 -5.74 -6.79 -2.67
C ASP A 135 -5.32 -5.89 -3.84
N GLY A 136 -4.16 -5.25 -3.74
CA GLY A 136 -3.66 -4.33 -4.75
C GLY A 136 -2.16 -4.10 -4.59
N PHE A 137 -1.55 -3.65 -5.68
CA PHE A 137 -0.15 -3.31 -5.74
C PHE A 137 0.02 -1.89 -6.27
N PHE A 138 0.78 -1.07 -5.54
CA PHE A 138 1.02 0.32 -5.86
C PHE A 138 2.52 0.61 -5.91
N ALA A 139 3.02 0.95 -7.10
CA ALA A 139 4.40 1.38 -7.33
C ALA A 139 4.42 2.86 -7.73
N PRO A 140 4.46 3.82 -6.78
CA PRO A 140 4.57 5.24 -7.09
C PRO A 140 5.80 5.55 -7.94
N ARG A 141 5.75 6.67 -8.67
CA ARG A 141 6.86 7.24 -9.45
C ARG A 141 7.40 6.37 -10.60
N LEU A 142 6.76 5.27 -11.00
CA LEU A 142 7.03 4.58 -12.27
C LEU A 142 6.30 5.31 -13.43
N PRO A 143 6.98 6.10 -14.29
CA PRO A 143 6.27 6.99 -15.23
C PRO A 143 6.14 6.41 -16.65
N ASP A 144 6.94 5.40 -16.98
CA ASP A 144 7.02 4.80 -18.31
C ASP A 144 5.87 3.80 -18.51
N PRO A 145 4.95 4.05 -19.46
CA PRO A 145 3.84 3.15 -19.72
C PRO A 145 4.24 1.73 -20.12
N SER A 146 5.38 1.54 -20.81
CA SER A 146 5.83 0.22 -21.24
C SER A 146 6.31 -0.63 -20.05
N LEU A 147 6.97 0.02 -19.08
CA LEU A 147 7.38 -0.63 -17.84
C LEU A 147 6.17 -0.94 -16.95
N ILE A 148 5.18 -0.04 -16.90
CA ILE A 148 3.89 -0.28 -16.23
C ILE A 148 3.21 -1.51 -16.83
N GLU A 149 3.13 -1.62 -18.16
CA GLU A 149 2.55 -2.78 -18.84
C GLU A 149 3.30 -4.07 -18.49
N THR A 150 4.63 -4.02 -18.43
CA THR A 150 5.45 -5.17 -18.03
C THR A 150 5.12 -5.66 -16.62
N VAL A 151 4.94 -4.76 -15.64
CA VAL A 151 4.53 -5.13 -14.28
C VAL A 151 3.14 -5.75 -14.27
N VAL A 152 2.18 -5.16 -15.00
CA VAL A 152 0.79 -5.68 -15.09
C VAL A 152 0.73 -7.06 -15.76
N ASP A 153 1.54 -7.31 -16.79
CA ASP A 153 1.57 -8.60 -17.46
C ASP A 153 2.32 -9.66 -16.64
N GLY A 154 3.30 -9.25 -15.83
CA GLY A 154 3.91 -10.09 -14.78
C GLY A 154 2.88 -10.58 -13.75
N GLU A 155 2.06 -9.67 -13.22
CA GLU A 155 0.95 -9.98 -12.29
C GLU A 155 0.02 -11.06 -12.86
N ARG A 156 -0.31 -10.97 -14.16
CA ARG A 156 -1.23 -11.91 -14.83
C ARG A 156 -0.63 -13.28 -15.09
N SER A 157 0.69 -13.34 -15.26
CA SER A 157 1.42 -14.55 -15.64
C SER A 157 1.84 -15.38 -14.42
N GLY A 158 1.68 -14.84 -13.20
CA GLY A 158 1.79 -15.58 -11.94
C GLY A 158 0.85 -16.79 -11.90
N LEU A 159 1.42 -17.97 -12.14
CA LEU A 159 0.75 -19.25 -12.36
C LEU A 159 -0.22 -19.65 -11.22
N GLY A 160 -1.52 -19.66 -11.50
CA GLY A 160 -2.45 -20.65 -10.93
C GLY A 160 -3.33 -20.27 -9.73
N CYS A 161 -3.43 -19.01 -9.31
CA CYS A 161 -4.30 -18.62 -8.18
C CYS A 161 -5.62 -17.98 -8.65
N GLN A 162 -6.76 -18.55 -8.26
CA GLN A 162 -8.08 -17.98 -8.53
C GLN A 162 -8.26 -16.66 -7.76
N ARG A 163 -8.53 -15.57 -8.50
CA ARG A 163 -8.89 -14.27 -7.91
C ARG A 163 -10.14 -14.44 -7.03
N PRO A 164 -10.19 -13.87 -5.81
CA PRO A 164 -11.46 -13.74 -5.09
C PRO A 164 -12.47 -13.00 -5.97
N ALA A 165 -13.74 -13.40 -5.96
CA ALA A 165 -14.80 -12.83 -6.80
C ALA A 165 -15.02 -11.31 -6.62
N LEU A 166 -14.39 -10.71 -5.61
CA LEU A 166 -14.42 -9.28 -5.30
C LEU A 166 -13.27 -8.49 -5.95
N TRP A 167 -12.34 -9.14 -6.66
CA TRP A 167 -11.30 -8.45 -7.44
C TRP A 167 -11.94 -7.77 -8.66
N PRO A 168 -12.02 -6.42 -8.73
CA PRO A 168 -12.56 -5.77 -9.91
C PRO A 168 -11.64 -6.09 -11.09
N GLN A 169 -12.18 -6.62 -12.19
CA GLN A 169 -11.39 -6.94 -13.38
C GLN A 169 -10.70 -5.71 -14.02
N THR A 170 -10.98 -4.51 -13.51
CA THR A 170 -10.54 -3.20 -13.98
C THR A 170 -9.33 -2.59 -13.28
N THR A 171 -8.78 -3.17 -12.19
CA THR A 171 -7.88 -2.42 -11.27
C THR A 171 -6.39 -2.36 -11.62
N ALA A 172 -5.76 -3.34 -12.26
CA ALA A 172 -4.31 -3.27 -12.50
C ALA A 172 -3.89 -2.02 -13.31
N ARG A 173 -4.71 -1.60 -14.28
CA ARG A 173 -4.50 -0.35 -15.04
C ARG A 173 -4.87 0.91 -14.25
N GLN A 174 -5.73 0.84 -13.23
CA GLN A 174 -6.16 2.02 -12.45
C GLN A 174 -5.21 2.32 -11.28
N THR A 175 -4.72 1.29 -10.57
CA THR A 175 -3.78 1.45 -9.45
C THR A 175 -2.45 2.04 -9.92
N LEU A 176 -1.94 1.62 -11.08
CA LEU A 176 -0.75 2.22 -11.70
C LEU A 176 -1.03 3.56 -12.42
N ARG A 177 -2.28 3.85 -12.83
CA ARG A 177 -2.64 5.17 -13.38
C ARG A 177 -2.69 6.27 -12.31
N PHE A 178 -2.98 5.96 -11.05
CA PHE A 178 -2.91 6.94 -9.96
C PHE A 178 -1.49 7.51 -9.76
N ALA A 179 -0.43 6.76 -10.11
CA ALA A 179 0.95 7.25 -10.09
C ALA A 179 1.18 8.44 -11.05
N ARG A 180 0.34 8.60 -12.09
CA ARG A 180 0.45 9.69 -13.07
C ARG A 180 0.02 11.05 -12.52
N SER A 181 -0.82 11.07 -11.47
CA SER A 181 -1.37 12.28 -10.86
C SER A 181 -0.41 12.96 -9.86
N GLN A 182 0.55 12.22 -9.32
CA GLN A 182 1.53 12.69 -8.32
C GLN A 182 2.68 13.54 -8.92
N LYS A 183 2.50 14.11 -10.12
CA LYS A 183 3.51 14.97 -10.79
C LYS A 183 3.70 16.35 -10.13
N GLN A 184 2.93 16.70 -9.10
CA GLN A 184 2.86 18.07 -8.56
C GLN A 184 3.00 18.19 -7.03
N LEU A 185 3.47 17.14 -6.34
CA LEU A 185 3.90 17.26 -4.94
C LEU A 185 5.36 16.77 -4.82
#